data_AF-A0A5E6ZWF3-F1
#
_entry.id   AF-A0A5E6ZWF3-F1
#
_cell.length_a   1.000
_cell.length_b   1.000
_cell.length_c   1.000
_cell.angle_alpha   90.00
_cell.angle_beta   90.00
_cell.angle_gamma   90.00
#
_symmetry.space_group_name_H-M   'P 1'
#
loop_
_entity.id
_entity.type
_entity.pdbx_description
1 polymer ?
#
loop_
_entity_poly.entity_id
_entity_poly.type
_entity_poly.pdbx_seq_one_letter_code
_entity_poly.pdbx_strand_id
1 'polypeptide(L)' 'MLLEVRMPEPELREFLLKNMSCCYCYWHEWASGEDWLKHVVNILGE' A
#
# COMPACT_ATOMS: atom_id res chain seq x y z
N MET A 1 -9.69 7.52 1.34
CA MET A 1 -8.25 7.22 1.19
C MET A 1 -8.05 5.70 1.27
N LEU A 2 -7.10 5.06 0.59
CA LEU A 2 -6.99 3.57 0.55
C LEU A 2 -6.91 2.92 1.94
N LEU A 3 -6.37 3.63 2.94
CA LEU A 3 -6.33 3.22 4.36
C LEU A 3 -7.72 3.13 5.02
N GLU A 4 -8.73 3.83 4.49
CA GLU A 4 -10.10 3.81 5.00
C GLU A 4 -10.91 2.66 4.38
N VAL A 5 -10.51 2.20 3.20
CA VAL A 5 -11.07 1.00 2.57
C VAL A 5 -10.30 -0.18 3.16
N ARG A 6 -10.92 -0.91 4.10
CA ARG A 6 -10.35 -2.15 4.65
C ARG A 6 -10.30 -3.23 3.57
N MET A 7 -9.34 -3.09 2.66
CA MET A 7 -9.07 -4.02 1.59
C MET A 7 -8.16 -5.14 2.14
N PRO A 8 -8.48 -6.42 1.89
CA PRO A 8 -7.59 -7.52 2.22
C PRO A 8 -6.22 -7.37 1.56
N GLU A 9 -5.16 -7.81 2.22
CA GLU A 9 -3.78 -7.70 1.74
C GLU A 9 -3.56 -8.19 0.30
N PRO A 10 -4.11 -9.34 -0.14
CA PRO A 10 -3.95 -9.79 -1.52
C PRO A 10 -4.59 -8.84 -2.54
N GLU A 11 -5.79 -8.32 -2.22
CA GLU A 11 -6.51 -7.36 -3.07
C GLU A 11 -5.77 -6.02 -3.14
N LEU A 12 -5.25 -5.55 -1.99
CA LEU A 12 -4.45 -4.33 -1.91
C LEU A 12 -3.19 -4.45 -2.77
N ARG A 13 -2.49 -5.58 -2.68
CA ARG A 13 -1.32 -5.86 -3.49
C ARG A 13 -1.66 -5.87 -4.99
N GLU A 14 -2.72 -6.57 -5.39
CA GLU A 14 -3.12 -6.57 -6.79
C GLU A 14 -3.49 -5.18 -7.30
N PHE A 15 -4.24 -4.41 -6.51
CA PHE A 15 -4.60 -3.03 -6.84
C PHE A 15 -3.36 -2.14 -7.02
N LEU A 16 -2.41 -2.21 -6.10
CA LEU A 16 -1.17 -1.45 -6.17
C LEU A 16 -0.36 -1.78 -7.42
N LEU A 17 -0.17 -3.08 -7.70
CA LEU A 17 0.64 -3.53 -8.83
C LEU A 17 -0.03 -3.28 -10.18
N LYS A 18 -1.33 -3.60 -10.31
CA LYS A 18 -2.04 -3.58 -11.60
C LYS A 18 -2.70 -2.24 -11.88
N ASN A 19 -3.38 -1.64 -10.90
CA ASN A 19 -4.19 -0.45 -11.12
C ASN A 19 -3.38 0.83 -10.93
N MET A 20 -2.45 0.85 -9.97
CA MET A 20 -1.57 2.01 -9.74
C MET A 20 -0.20 1.88 -10.42
N SER A 21 0.06 0.76 -11.11
CA SER A 21 1.35 0.44 -11.73
C SER A 21 2.54 0.61 -10.78
N CYS A 22 2.34 0.32 -9.49
CA CYS A 22 3.40 0.36 -8.50
C CYS A 22 4.34 -0.82 -8.74
N CYS A 23 5.61 -0.55 -9.08
CA CYS A 23 6.61 -1.59 -9.29
C CYS A 23 7.40 -1.94 -8.01
N TYR A 24 7.06 -1.32 -6.88
CA TYR A 24 7.75 -1.54 -5.62
C TYR A 24 7.12 -2.69 -4.83
N CYS A 25 7.93 -3.71 -4.51
CA CYS A 25 7.50 -4.90 -3.78
C CYS A 25 7.56 -4.66 -2.26
N TYR A 26 6.65 -3.81 -1.74
CA TYR A 26 6.65 -3.40 -0.32
C TYR A 26 6.65 -4.57 0.66
N TRP A 27 6.07 -5.72 0.31
CA TRP A 27 5.97 -6.90 1.16
C TRP A 27 7.31 -7.58 1.51
N HIS A 28 8.44 -7.15 0.93
CA HIS A 28 9.76 -7.59 1.37
C HIS A 28 10.32 -6.76 2.53
N GLU A 29 9.87 -5.52 2.68
CA GLU A 29 10.41 -4.55 3.63
C GLU A 29 9.39 -4.16 4.72
N TRP A 30 8.10 -4.43 4.47
CA TRP A 30 6.99 -4.04 5.34
C TRP A 30 6.15 -5.25 5.72
N ALA A 31 5.67 -5.24 6.97
CA ALA A 31 4.83 -6.32 7.50
C ALA A 31 3.44 -6.38 6.84
N SER A 32 2.93 -5.25 6.37
CA SER A 32 1.67 -5.13 5.64
C SER A 32 1.67 -3.94 4.69
N GLY A 33 0.75 -3.96 3.71
CA GLY A 33 0.49 -2.83 2.83
C GLY A 33 -0.09 -1.63 3.59
N GLU A 34 -0.79 -1.87 4.69
CA GLU A 34 -1.27 -0.80 5.58
C GLU A 34 -0.11 -0.04 6.23
N ASP A 35 0.89 -0.75 6.77
CA ASP A 35 2.07 -0.13 7.38
C ASP A 35 2.87 0.68 6.36
N TRP A 36 3.04 0.13 5.16
CA TRP A 36 3.69 0.83 4.06
C TRP A 36 2.91 2.07 3.62
N LEU A 37 1.60 1.98 3.44
CA LEU A 37 0.76 3.13 3.07
C LEU A 37 0.77 4.23 4.13
N LYS A 38 0.73 3.88 5.43
CA LYS A 38 0.89 4.86 6.52
C LYS A 38 2.24 5.59 6.44
N HIS A 39 3.31 4.86 6.11
CA HIS A 39 4.62 5.46 5.91
C HIS A 39 4.64 6.40 4.70
N VAL A 40 4.01 6.02 3.58
CA VAL A 40 3.88 6.88 2.39
C VAL A 40 3.15 8.18 2.72
N VAL A 41 2.02 8.12 3.43
CA VAL A 41 1.27 9.31 3.87
C VAL A 41 2.15 10.21 4.73
N ASN A 42 2.88 9.64 5.70
CA ASN A 42 3.78 10.41 6.57
C ASN A 42 4.91 11.10 5.79
N ILE A 43 5.46 10.46 4.74
CA ILE A 43 6.48 11.09 3.87
C ILE A 43 5.87 12.22 3.03
N LEU A 44 4.66 12.03 2.52
CA LEU A 44 4.02 13.00 1.62
C LEU A 44 3.49 14.24 2.38
N GLY A 45 3.37 14.18 3.70
CA GLY A 45 2.99 15.32 4.53
C GLY A 45 1.54 15.80 4.31
N GLU A 46 0.68 14.93 3.76
CA GLU A 46 -0.76 15.15 3.60
C GLU A 46 -1.56 14.68 4.82
#